data_AF-A0A959TCL0-F1
#
_entry.id   AF-A0A959TCL0-F1
#
_cell.length_a   1.000
_cell.length_b   1.000
_cell.length_c   1.000
_cell.angle_alpha   90.00
_cell.angle_beta   90.00
_cell.angle_gamma   90.00
#
_symmetry.space_group_name_H-M   'P 1'
#
loop_
_entity.id
_entity.type
_entity.pdbx_description
1 polymer ?
#
loop_
_entity_poly.entity_id
_entity_poly.type
_entity_poly.pdbx_seq_one_letter_code
_entity_poly.pdbx_strand_id
1 'polypeptide(L)'
;MRHQTIGPRKALNKAFLKQKPERKAIEGFKAALIGMLDHAKAGESEEYHKNLVSQFLKESGFAPAHYINTKGRNDLVIHTGKDAESPVGVIIEAKRPG
;
A
#
# COMPACT_ATOMS: atom_id res chain seq x y z
N MET A 1 -19.19 3.16 -14.84
CA MET A 1 -19.26 4.11 -13.70
C MET A 1 -18.30 5.26 -13.97
N ARG A 2 -18.71 6.53 -13.77
CA ARG A 2 -17.77 7.67 -13.85
C ARG A 2 -17.03 7.75 -12.51
N HIS A 3 -15.75 7.41 -12.48
CA HIS A 3 -14.94 7.59 -11.29
C HIS A 3 -14.60 9.07 -11.12
N GLN A 4 -14.89 9.62 -9.95
CA GLN A 4 -14.56 11.01 -9.62
C GLN A 4 -13.17 11.03 -8.97
N THR A 5 -12.19 11.56 -9.69
CA THR A 5 -10.84 11.73 -9.15
C THR A 5 -10.85 12.81 -8.07
N ILE A 6 -10.46 12.44 -6.85
CA ILE A 6 -10.25 13.37 -5.74
C ILE A 6 -8.76 13.61 -5.55
N GLY A 7 -8.36 14.88 -5.38
CA GLY A 7 -6.97 15.21 -5.08
C GLY A 7 -6.59 14.79 -3.65
N PRO A 8 -5.28 14.55 -3.37
CA PRO A 8 -4.82 14.09 -2.06
C PRO A 8 -5.30 14.95 -0.88
N ARG A 9 -5.28 16.28 -1.03
CA ARG A 9 -5.74 17.23 0.00
C ARG A 9 -7.24 17.09 0.32
N LYS A 10 -8.06 16.68 -0.66
CA LYS A 10 -9.50 16.46 -0.50
C LYS A 10 -9.79 15.06 0.05
N ALA A 11 -8.97 14.07 -0.30
CA ALA A 11 -9.10 12.70 0.19
C ALA A 11 -8.73 12.55 1.67
N LEU A 12 -7.79 13.36 2.16
CA LEU A 12 -7.31 13.27 3.54
C LEU A 12 -8.31 13.90 4.52
N ASN A 13 -8.66 13.17 5.59
CA ASN A 13 -9.40 13.74 6.72
C ASN A 13 -8.59 14.90 7.33
N LYS A 14 -9.23 16.06 7.52
CA LYS A 14 -8.60 17.28 8.08
C LYS A 14 -7.91 17.04 9.43
N ALA A 15 -8.30 16.03 10.20
CA ALA A 15 -7.63 15.65 11.44
C ALA A 15 -6.15 15.24 11.20
N PHE A 16 -5.85 14.55 10.10
CA PHE A 16 -4.48 14.15 9.78
C PHE A 16 -3.55 15.33 9.46
N LEU A 17 -4.09 16.46 8.99
CA LEU A 17 -3.30 17.69 8.78
C LEU A 17 -2.74 18.27 10.09
N LYS A 18 -3.34 17.91 11.22
CA LYS A 18 -2.90 18.33 12.56
C LYS A 18 -1.93 17.34 13.19
N GLN A 19 -1.77 16.14 12.62
CA GLN A 19 -0.85 15.14 13.12
C GLN A 19 0.53 15.39 12.54
N LYS A 20 1.51 15.72 13.38
CA LYS A 20 2.88 15.92 12.94
C LYS A 20 3.50 14.54 12.63
N PRO A 21 3.92 14.27 11.38
CA PRO A 21 4.61 13.03 11.07
C PRO A 21 5.98 13.01 11.73
N GLU A 22 6.34 11.89 12.35
CA GLU A 22 7.65 11.70 12.94
C GLU A 22 8.72 11.56 11.86
N ARG A 23 9.90 12.15 12.08
CA ARG A 23 11.00 12.06 11.11
C ARG A 23 11.39 10.61 10.83
N LYS A 24 11.39 9.76 11.86
CA LYS A 24 11.69 8.33 11.74
C LYS A 24 10.70 7.62 10.80
N ALA A 25 9.41 7.91 10.90
CA ALA A 25 8.39 7.35 10.02
C ALA A 25 8.59 7.80 8.56
N ILE A 26 8.94 9.07 8.34
CA ILE A 26 9.25 9.59 6.99
C ILE A 26 10.47 8.88 6.39
N GLU A 27 11.55 8.72 7.15
CA GLU A 27 12.74 8.06 6.65
C GLU A 27 12.52 6.56 6.40
N GLY A 28 11.75 5.88 7.26
CA GLY A 28 11.33 4.49 7.02
C GLY A 28 10.51 4.34 5.74
N PHE A 29 9.53 5.23 5.54
CA PHE A 29 8.73 5.25 4.30
C PHE A 29 9.60 5.46 3.06
N LYS A 30 10.53 6.42 3.10
CA LYS A 30 11.46 6.66 1.98
C LYS A 30 12.33 5.46 1.69
N ALA A 31 12.90 4.83 2.71
CA ALA A 31 13.74 3.65 2.55
C ALA A 31 12.97 2.50 1.90
N ALA A 32 11.74 2.22 2.36
CA ALA A 32 10.87 1.21 1.76
C ALA A 32 10.53 1.54 0.30
N LEU A 33 10.22 2.82 -0.01
CA LEU A 33 9.90 3.26 -1.36
C LEU A 33 11.10 3.11 -2.31
N ILE A 34 12.27 3.57 -1.90
CA ILE A 34 13.51 3.44 -2.68
C ILE A 34 13.81 1.97 -2.92
N GLY A 35 13.76 1.13 -1.88
CA GLY A 35 13.97 -0.31 -1.99
C GLY A 35 13.02 -0.97 -3.00
N MET A 36 11.73 -0.62 -2.98
CA MET A 36 10.76 -1.13 -3.95
C MET A 36 11.12 -0.72 -5.38
N LEU A 37 11.47 0.55 -5.60
CA LEU A 37 11.80 1.09 -6.91
C LEU A 37 13.09 0.50 -7.48
N ASP A 38 14.11 0.28 -6.65
CA ASP A 38 15.39 -0.31 -7.07
C ASP A 38 15.22 -1.77 -7.56
N HIS A 39 14.21 -2.47 -7.05
CA HIS A 39 13.88 -3.83 -7.47
C HIS A 39 12.85 -3.87 -8.61
N ALA A 40 12.18 -2.76 -8.92
CA ALA A 40 11.19 -2.72 -9.99
C ALA A 40 11.88 -2.80 -11.36
N LYS A 41 11.82 -3.98 -11.99
CA LYS A 41 12.45 -4.25 -13.29
C LYS A 41 11.41 -4.43 -14.39
N ALA A 42 11.66 -3.82 -15.55
CA ALA A 42 10.88 -4.08 -16.75
C ALA A 42 11.06 -5.54 -17.20
N GLY A 43 10.03 -6.12 -17.81
CA GLY A 43 10.04 -7.51 -18.30
C GLY A 43 9.64 -8.57 -17.27
N GLU A 44 9.75 -8.27 -15.97
CA GLU A 44 9.30 -9.16 -14.90
C GLU A 44 7.77 -9.40 -14.93
N SER A 45 7.35 -10.43 -14.18
CA SER A 45 5.95 -10.87 -14.11
C SER A 45 5.07 -9.96 -13.24
N GLU A 46 3.76 -9.96 -13.49
CA GLU A 46 2.79 -9.25 -12.63
C GLU A 46 2.89 -9.69 -11.16
N GLU A 47 3.08 -10.99 -10.91
CA GLU A 47 3.29 -11.54 -9.57
C GLU A 47 4.56 -11.02 -8.89
N TYR A 48 5.64 -10.84 -9.65
CA TYR A 48 6.88 -10.24 -9.16
C TYR A 48 6.64 -8.83 -8.64
N HIS A 49 6.02 -7.96 -9.45
CA HIS A 49 5.73 -6.58 -9.04
C HIS A 49 4.70 -6.51 -7.92
N LYS A 50 3.70 -7.41 -7.91
CA LYS A 50 2.71 -7.52 -6.82
C LYS A 50 3.39 -7.80 -5.47
N ASN A 51 4.39 -8.69 -5.46
CA ASN A 51 5.16 -8.97 -4.25
C ASN A 51 5.97 -7.76 -3.77
N LEU A 52 6.58 -6.98 -4.68
CA LEU A 52 7.27 -5.73 -4.33
C LEU A 52 6.31 -4.72 -3.68
N VAL A 53 5.10 -4.55 -4.23
CA VAL A 53 4.08 -3.66 -3.66
C VAL A 53 3.63 -4.16 -2.27
N SER A 54 3.41 -5.47 -2.10
CA SER A 54 3.06 -6.05 -0.80
C SER A 54 4.14 -5.79 0.26
N GLN A 55 5.41 -5.99 -0.11
CA GLN A 55 6.55 -5.74 0.78
C GLN A 55 6.66 -4.25 1.14
N PHE A 56 6.61 -3.37 0.14
CA PHE A 56 6.62 -1.93 0.35
C PHE A 56 5.56 -1.48 1.35
N LEU A 57 4.31 -1.89 1.18
CA LEU A 57 3.22 -1.51 2.08
C LEU A 57 3.47 -1.98 3.51
N LYS A 58 3.96 -3.22 3.69
CA LYS A 58 4.29 -3.75 5.02
C LYS A 58 5.38 -2.90 5.68
N GLU A 59 6.46 -2.61 4.96
CA GLU A 59 7.62 -1.86 5.46
C GLU A 59 7.36 -0.35 5.62
N SER A 60 6.40 0.20 4.86
CA SER A 60 6.05 1.63 4.91
C SER A 60 5.19 2.02 6.11
N GLY A 61 4.89 1.07 7.01
CA GLY A 61 4.20 1.33 8.28
C GLY A 61 2.80 0.71 8.42
N PHE A 62 2.35 -0.11 7.46
CA PHE A 62 1.08 -0.84 7.65
C PHE A 62 1.25 -2.04 8.57
N ALA A 63 2.35 -2.79 8.46
CA ALA A 63 2.63 -3.91 9.36
C ALA A 63 3.19 -3.43 10.71
N PRO A 64 2.89 -4.11 11.83
CA PRO A 64 2.01 -5.29 11.95
C PRO A 64 0.53 -4.94 12.19
N ALA A 65 0.16 -3.65 12.20
CA ALA A 65 -1.18 -3.20 12.56
C ALA A 65 -2.26 -3.58 11.53
N HIS A 66 -1.88 -3.71 10.26
CA HIS A 66 -2.75 -4.03 9.14
C HIS A 66 -2.22 -5.25 8.39
N TYR A 67 -3.04 -6.30 8.32
CA TYR A 67 -2.72 -7.52 7.60
C TYR A 67 -2.84 -7.30 6.09
N ILE A 68 -1.82 -7.71 5.34
CA ILE A 68 -1.76 -7.57 3.88
C ILE A 68 -1.52 -8.93 3.26
N ASN A 69 -2.48 -9.41 2.47
CA ASN A 69 -2.39 -10.67 1.75
C ASN A 69 -3.39 -10.70 0.58
N THR A 70 -3.35 -11.75 -0.24
CA THR A 70 -4.39 -12.07 -1.23
C THR A 70 -5.71 -12.42 -0.53
N LYS A 71 -6.87 -12.14 -1.16
CA LYS A 71 -8.17 -12.60 -0.63
C LYS A 71 -9.16 -12.93 -1.74
N GLY A 72 -9.53 -14.21 -1.85
CA GLY A 72 -10.46 -14.68 -2.86
C GLY A 72 -9.93 -14.43 -4.27
N ARG A 73 -10.67 -13.66 -5.06
CA ARG A 73 -10.27 -13.27 -6.44
C ARG A 73 -9.51 -11.95 -6.52
N ASN A 74 -9.31 -11.27 -5.40
CA ASN A 74 -8.61 -9.99 -5.38
C ASN A 74 -7.09 -10.23 -5.27
N ASP A 75 -6.32 -9.48 -6.04
CA ASP A 75 -4.86 -9.63 -6.09
C ASP A 75 -4.21 -9.40 -4.72
N LEU A 76 -4.55 -8.29 -4.04
CA LEU A 76 -4.13 -7.99 -2.68
C LEU A 76 -5.23 -7.22 -1.93
N VAL A 77 -5.27 -7.38 -0.61
CA VAL A 77 -6.10 -6.58 0.29
C VAL A 77 -5.29 -6.06 1.47
N ILE A 78 -5.72 -4.92 2.02
CA ILE A 78 -5.27 -4.41 3.32
C ILE A 78 -6.45 -4.52 4.27
N HIS A 79 -6.26 -5.28 5.34
CA HIS A 79 -7.24 -5.41 6.40
C HIS A 79 -7.15 -4.26 7.40
N THR A 80 -8.27 -3.91 8.03
CA THR A 80 -8.33 -2.84 9.03
C THR A 80 -7.69 -3.22 10.37
N GLY A 81 -7.37 -4.49 10.58
CA GLY A 81 -6.64 -5.00 11.73
C GLY A 81 -5.49 -5.94 11.35
N LYS A 82 -4.87 -6.52 12.39
CA LYS A 82 -3.61 -7.28 12.30
C LYS A 82 -3.72 -8.69 11.70
N ASP A 83 -4.93 -9.16 11.43
CA ASP A 83 -5.20 -10.51 10.96
C ASP A 83 -6.29 -10.55 9.87
N ALA A 84 -6.43 -11.72 9.24
CA ALA A 84 -7.35 -11.96 8.13
C ALA A 84 -8.84 -11.91 8.51
N GLU A 85 -9.15 -11.98 9.81
CA GLU A 85 -10.53 -11.95 10.33
C GLU A 85 -11.08 -10.52 10.36
N SER A 86 -10.21 -9.52 10.50
CA SER A 86 -10.62 -8.12 10.43
C SER A 86 -11.16 -7.72 9.04
N PRO A 87 -12.09 -6.74 8.95
CA PRO A 87 -12.65 -6.31 7.67
C PRO A 87 -11.60 -5.85 6.65
N VAL A 88 -11.91 -5.98 5.36
CA VAL A 88 -11.10 -5.41 4.28
C VAL A 88 -11.33 -3.91 4.21
N GLY A 89 -10.26 -3.12 4.34
CA GLY A 89 -10.30 -1.65 4.20
C GLY A 89 -9.88 -1.16 2.82
N VAL A 90 -8.98 -1.89 2.15
CA VAL A 90 -8.47 -1.55 0.81
C VAL A 90 -8.41 -2.81 -0.05
N ILE A 91 -8.85 -2.69 -1.31
CA ILE A 91 -8.66 -3.69 -2.37
C ILE A 91 -7.64 -3.12 -3.35
N ILE A 92 -6.67 -3.96 -3.74
CA ILE A 92 -5.62 -3.62 -4.70
C ILE A 92 -5.71 -4.62 -5.83
N GLU A 93 -5.88 -4.12 -7.05
CA GLU A 93 -5.80 -4.88 -8.29
C GLU A 93 -4.53 -4.45 -9.02
N ALA A 94 -3.61 -5.39 -9.23
CA ALA A 94 -2.36 -5.15 -9.91
C ALA A 94 -2.51 -5.51 -11.39
N LYS A 95 -1.72 -4.88 -12.25
CA LYS A 95 -1.58 -5.28 -13.66
C LYS A 95 -0.11 -5.20 -14.03
N ARG A 96 0.31 -6.08 -14.96
CA ARG A 96 1.67 -6.04 -15.48
C ARG A 96 2.04 -4.63 -15.95
N PRO A 97 3.25 -4.12 -15.61
CA PRO A 97 3.76 -2.90 -16.22
C PRO A 97 3.85 -3.09 -17.74
N GLY A 98 3.29 -2.14 -18.50
CA GLY A 98 3.28 -2.16 -19.96
C GLY A 98 4.65 -2.08 -20.60
#